data_AF-A0A1I5VLK2-F1
#
_entry.id   AF-A0A1I5VLK2-F1
#
_cell.length_a   1.000
_cell.length_b   1.000
_cell.length_c   1.000
_cell.angle_alpha   90.00
_cell.angle_beta   90.00
_cell.angle_gamma   90.00
#
_symmetry.space_group_name_H-M   'P 1'
#
loop_
_entity.id
_entity.type
_entity.pdbx_description
1 polymer ?
#
loop_
_entity_poly.entity_id
_entity_poly.type
_entity_poly.pdbx_seq_one_letter_code
_entity_poly.pdbx_strand_id
1 'polypeptide(L)'
;MDVASDGLNLVQASKLRLVKDMRERSALRELSNMEARRQIAVEALQRASENLTGAENHRAKVEAELYQELASLETMSVTELDRRCQLVLERLAAEIEPARQAREQARIALEHAQLAVNEARTIWAKRSAASQKWQGIEGDVRRTTAVRSEFAAEIDADDEVLLRYQAGSRSQAVGGSN
;
A
#
# COMPACT_ATOMS: atom_id res chain seq x y z
N MET A 1 20.18 10.95 5.80
CA MET A 1 20.40 12.22 6.51
C MET A 1 20.00 11.99 7.96
N ASP A 2 20.99 11.84 8.85
CA ASP A 2 20.76 11.94 10.28
C ASP A 2 20.66 13.41 10.65
N VAL A 3 19.55 13.79 11.27
CA VAL A 3 19.35 15.13 11.80
C VAL A 3 19.57 15.01 13.30
N ALA A 4 20.66 15.59 13.79
CA ALA A 4 20.92 15.70 15.22
C ALA A 4 19.81 16.56 15.87
N SER A 5 19.26 16.10 16.99
CA SER A 5 18.14 16.74 17.67
C SER A 5 18.49 18.12 18.27
N ASP A 6 19.78 18.46 18.37
CA ASP A 6 20.26 19.59 19.18
C ASP A 6 19.89 20.98 18.64
N GLY A 7 19.44 21.09 17.38
CA GLY A 7 19.07 22.37 16.77
C GLY A 7 17.58 22.57 16.44
N LEU A 8 16.73 21.56 16.71
CA LEU A 8 15.32 21.59 16.31
C LEU A 8 14.45 22.16 17.44
N ASN A 9 13.68 23.21 17.14
CA ASN A 9 12.62 23.65 18.05
C ASN A 9 11.33 22.82 17.85
N LEU A 10 10.45 22.84 18.86
CA LEU A 10 9.22 22.04 18.86
C LEU A 10 8.35 22.30 17.62
N VAL A 11 8.22 23.56 17.20
CA VAL A 11 7.42 23.94 16.03
C VAL A 11 7.98 23.33 14.74
N GLN A 12 9.30 23.32 14.56
CA GLN A 12 9.95 22.70 13.41
C GLN A 12 9.80 21.18 13.41
N ALA A 13 9.96 20.54 14.57
CA ALA A 13 9.76 19.09 14.72
C ALA A 13 8.31 18.69 14.37
N SER A 14 7.31 19.43 14.87
CA SER A 14 5.90 19.19 14.56
C SER A 14 5.58 19.37 13.07
N LYS A 15 6.13 20.42 12.42
CA LYS A 15 5.95 20.64 10.97
C LYS A 15 6.54 19.50 10.15
N LEU A 16 7.75 19.03 10.50
CA LEU A 16 8.40 17.93 9.79
C LEU A 16 7.65 16.62 9.98
N ARG A 17 7.16 16.33 11.20
CA ARG A 17 6.29 15.19 11.47
C ARG A 17 5.05 15.21 10.58
N LEU A 18 4.33 16.34 10.52
CA LEU A 18 3.14 16.48 9.68
C LEU A 18 3.42 16.13 8.21
N VAL A 19 4.55 16.59 7.66
CA VAL A 19 4.95 16.27 6.28
C VAL A 19 5.21 14.76 6.11
N LYS A 20 5.79 14.08 7.10
CA LYS A 20 5.99 12.62 7.03
C LYS A 20 4.67 11.88 7.09
N ASP A 21 3.76 12.27 7.96
CA ASP A 21 2.43 11.66 8.09
C ASP A 21 1.59 11.85 6.81
N MET A 22 1.70 13.01 6.17
CA MET A 22 1.06 13.24 4.85
C MET A 22 1.63 12.30 3.78
N ARG A 23 2.95 12.08 3.76
CA ARG A 23 3.61 11.18 2.80
C ARG A 23 3.27 9.72 3.06
N GLU A 24 3.18 9.31 4.31
CA GLU A 24 2.74 7.96 4.71
C GLU A 24 1.30 7.73 4.27
N ARG A 25 0.37 8.63 4.63
CA ARG A 25 -1.04 8.53 4.22
C ARG A 25 -1.22 8.52 2.71
N SER A 26 -0.41 9.29 1.98
CA SER A 26 -0.38 9.22 0.51
C SER A 26 0.07 7.85 0.01
N ALA A 27 1.14 7.28 0.55
CA ALA A 27 1.58 5.95 0.15
C ALA A 27 0.61 4.82 0.54
N LEU A 28 -0.08 4.96 1.68
CA LEU A 28 -1.12 4.01 2.07
C LEU A 28 -2.31 4.03 1.10
N ARG A 29 -2.72 5.22 0.64
CA ARG A 29 -3.74 5.35 -0.42
C ARG A 29 -3.30 4.71 -1.73
N GLU A 30 -2.06 4.94 -2.14
CA GLU A 30 -1.51 4.28 -3.34
C GLU A 30 -1.46 2.75 -3.19
N LEU A 31 -1.04 2.25 -2.03
CA LEU A 31 -1.06 0.81 -1.74
C LEU A 31 -2.47 0.24 -1.86
N SER A 32 -3.46 0.89 -1.25
CA SER A 32 -4.86 0.47 -1.35
C SER A 32 -5.36 0.47 -2.80
N ASN A 33 -5.02 1.49 -3.59
CA ASN A 33 -5.35 1.54 -5.01
C ASN A 33 -4.73 0.37 -5.80
N MET A 34 -3.46 0.03 -5.53
CA MET A 34 -2.80 -1.10 -6.18
C MET A 34 -3.41 -2.43 -5.75
N GLU A 35 -3.81 -2.59 -4.49
CA GLU A 35 -4.48 -3.78 -3.99
C GLU A 35 -5.86 -3.97 -4.65
N ALA A 36 -6.61 -2.88 -4.85
CA ALA A 36 -7.87 -2.91 -5.59
C ALA A 36 -7.66 -3.33 -7.06
N ARG A 37 -6.63 -2.80 -7.73
CA ARG A 37 -6.28 -3.21 -9.10
C ARG A 37 -5.88 -4.68 -9.19
N ARG A 38 -5.13 -5.18 -8.21
CA ARG A 38 -4.79 -6.60 -8.10
C ARG A 38 -6.04 -7.45 -7.97
N GLN A 39 -7.01 -7.04 -7.16
CA GLN A 39 -8.27 -7.76 -7.00
C GLN A 39 -9.06 -7.82 -8.33
N ILE A 40 -9.13 -6.72 -9.07
CA ILE A 40 -9.74 -6.69 -10.41
C ILE A 40 -9.02 -7.66 -11.36
N ALA A 41 -7.68 -7.72 -11.32
CA ALA A 41 -6.91 -8.66 -12.14
C ALA A 41 -7.15 -10.13 -11.75
N VAL A 42 -7.32 -10.44 -10.47
CA VAL A 42 -7.71 -11.79 -10.00
C VAL A 42 -9.08 -12.16 -10.57
N GLU A 43 -10.06 -11.28 -10.48
CA GLU A 43 -11.41 -11.50 -11.01
C GLU A 43 -11.42 -11.63 -12.54
N ALA A 44 -10.55 -10.89 -13.23
CA ALA A 44 -10.37 -11.03 -14.67
C ALA A 44 -9.79 -12.39 -15.05
N LEU A 45 -8.77 -12.86 -14.31
CA LEU A 45 -8.17 -14.18 -14.54
C LEU A 45 -9.16 -15.31 -14.25
N GLN A 46 -9.97 -15.18 -13.21
CA GLN A 46 -11.01 -16.15 -12.87
C GLN A 46 -12.02 -16.27 -14.01
N ARG A 47 -12.57 -15.13 -14.48
CA ARG A 47 -13.50 -15.10 -15.61
C ARG A 47 -12.89 -15.66 -16.90
N ALA A 48 -11.64 -15.32 -17.19
CA ALA A 48 -10.96 -15.85 -18.38
C ALA A 48 -10.72 -17.37 -18.29
N SER A 49 -10.48 -17.89 -17.08
CA SER A 49 -10.34 -19.33 -16.84
C SER A 49 -11.68 -20.05 -17.00
N GLU A 50 -12.76 -19.50 -16.45
CA GLU A 50 -14.12 -20.03 -16.63
C GLU A 50 -14.54 -20.06 -18.11
N ASN A 51 -14.26 -18.99 -18.85
CA ASN A 51 -14.53 -18.93 -20.29
C ASN A 51 -13.75 -20.00 -21.06
N LEU A 52 -12.46 -20.20 -20.74
CA LEU A 52 -11.66 -21.25 -21.37
C LEU A 52 -12.22 -22.65 -21.07
N THR A 53 -12.57 -22.92 -19.81
CA THR A 53 -13.22 -24.19 -19.44
C THR A 53 -14.56 -24.37 -20.16
N GLY A 54 -15.34 -23.30 -20.33
CA GLY A 54 -16.57 -23.32 -21.12
C GLY A 54 -16.33 -23.72 -22.58
N ALA A 55 -15.34 -23.11 -23.24
CA ALA A 55 -14.97 -23.43 -24.61
C ALA A 55 -14.42 -24.86 -24.75
N GLU A 56 -13.64 -25.34 -23.79
CA GLU A 56 -13.13 -26.72 -23.76
C GLU A 56 -14.24 -27.75 -23.57
N ASN A 57 -15.22 -27.46 -22.71
CA ASN A 57 -16.42 -28.29 -22.53
C ASN A 57 -17.28 -28.29 -23.80
N HIS A 58 -17.43 -27.15 -24.46
CA HIS A 58 -18.14 -27.07 -25.73
C HIS A 58 -17.45 -27.93 -26.80
N ARG A 59 -16.11 -27.86 -26.91
CA ARG A 59 -15.33 -28.76 -27.77
C ARG A 59 -15.61 -30.22 -27.48
N ALA A 60 -15.52 -30.65 -26.21
CA ALA A 60 -15.74 -32.05 -25.86
C ALA A 60 -17.16 -32.52 -26.26
N LYS A 61 -18.16 -31.66 -26.11
CA LYS A 61 -19.53 -31.94 -26.54
C LYS A 61 -19.65 -32.07 -28.06
N VAL A 62 -19.09 -31.13 -28.80
CA VAL A 62 -19.11 -31.13 -30.28
C VAL A 62 -18.34 -32.33 -30.84
N GLU A 63 -17.19 -32.67 -30.26
CA GLU A 63 -16.43 -33.87 -30.62
C GLU A 63 -17.23 -35.15 -30.38
N ALA A 64 -17.92 -35.27 -29.24
CA ALA A 64 -18.78 -36.42 -28.94
C ALA A 64 -19.97 -36.54 -29.92
N GLU A 65 -20.63 -35.43 -30.24
CA GLU A 65 -21.71 -35.37 -31.23
C GLU A 65 -21.20 -35.79 -32.62
N LEU A 66 -20.02 -35.28 -33.03
CA LEU A 66 -19.38 -35.66 -34.28
C LEU A 66 -19.10 -37.17 -34.33
N TYR A 67 -18.52 -37.75 -33.27
CA TYR A 67 -18.26 -39.19 -33.21
C TYR A 67 -19.55 -40.02 -33.25
N GLN A 68 -20.63 -39.55 -32.62
CA GLN A 68 -21.92 -40.22 -32.65
C GLN A 68 -22.55 -40.18 -34.05
N GLU A 69 -22.49 -39.03 -34.72
CA GLU A 69 -22.93 -38.88 -36.12
C GLU A 69 -22.14 -39.84 -37.01
N LEU A 70 -20.81 -39.85 -36.90
CA LEU A 70 -19.92 -40.74 -37.65
C LEU A 70 -20.26 -42.22 -37.46
N ALA A 71 -20.59 -42.64 -36.23
CA ALA A 71 -20.99 -44.01 -35.93
C ALA A 71 -22.37 -44.40 -36.49
N SER A 72 -23.22 -43.42 -36.80
CA SER A 72 -24.59 -43.63 -37.28
C SER A 72 -24.74 -43.57 -38.81
N LEU A 73 -23.71 -43.13 -39.54
CA LEU A 73 -23.77 -42.88 -40.97
C LEU A 73 -23.15 -44.02 -41.78
N GLU A 74 -24.01 -44.83 -42.41
CA GLU A 74 -23.59 -45.93 -43.32
C GLU A 74 -23.13 -45.45 -44.72
N THR A 75 -23.31 -44.17 -45.09
CA THR A 75 -23.24 -43.74 -46.51
C THR A 75 -22.44 -42.46 -46.80
N MET A 76 -21.74 -41.86 -45.83
CA MET A 76 -20.94 -40.65 -46.10
C MET A 76 -19.63 -40.97 -46.85
N SER A 77 -19.31 -40.16 -47.86
CA SER A 77 -18.02 -40.23 -48.54
C SER A 77 -16.89 -39.68 -47.66
N VAL A 78 -15.68 -40.23 -47.81
CA VAL A 78 -14.50 -39.81 -47.05
C VAL A 78 -14.19 -38.31 -47.22
N THR A 79 -14.40 -37.75 -48.41
CA THR A 79 -14.14 -36.34 -48.70
C THR A 79 -15.14 -35.41 -48.01
N GLU A 80 -16.40 -35.81 -47.90
CA GLU A 80 -17.43 -35.05 -47.19
C GLU A 80 -17.20 -35.08 -45.68
N LEU A 81 -16.74 -36.23 -45.16
CA LEU A 81 -16.30 -36.42 -43.78
C LEU A 81 -15.17 -35.47 -43.41
N ASP A 82 -14.11 -35.47 -44.21
CA ASP A 82 -12.92 -34.65 -44.01
C ASP A 82 -13.28 -33.16 -43.99
N ARG A 83 -14.11 -32.72 -44.95
CA ARG A 83 -14.59 -31.33 -45.00
C ARG A 83 -15.39 -30.94 -43.77
N ARG A 84 -16.26 -31.82 -43.26
CA ARG A 84 -17.06 -31.55 -42.05
C ARG A 84 -16.16 -31.46 -40.82
N CYS A 85 -15.23 -32.40 -40.66
CA CYS A 85 -14.25 -32.40 -39.57
C CYS A 85 -13.40 -31.12 -39.58
N GLN A 86 -12.92 -30.69 -40.75
CA GLN A 86 -12.14 -29.46 -40.90
C GLN A 86 -12.94 -28.23 -40.44
N LEU A 87 -14.18 -28.07 -40.90
CA LEU A 87 -15.03 -26.94 -40.50
C LEU A 87 -15.29 -26.89 -38.98
N VAL A 88 -15.51 -28.05 -38.36
CA VAL A 88 -15.72 -28.14 -36.91
C VAL A 88 -14.45 -27.78 -36.15
N LEU A 89 -13.31 -28.33 -36.55
CA LEU A 89 -12.02 -28.05 -35.93
C LEU A 89 -11.62 -26.58 -36.06
N GLU A 90 -11.82 -25.97 -37.23
CA GLU A 90 -11.55 -24.54 -37.45
C GLU A 90 -12.42 -23.66 -36.56
N ARG A 91 -13.72 -23.97 -36.44
CA ARG A 91 -14.63 -23.23 -35.56
C ARG A 91 -14.23 -23.35 -34.09
N LEU A 92 -13.88 -24.55 -33.64
CA LEU A 92 -13.45 -24.80 -32.26
C LEU A 92 -12.11 -24.11 -31.96
N ALA A 93 -11.18 -24.11 -32.91
CA ALA A 93 -9.92 -23.37 -32.79
C ALA A 93 -10.16 -21.86 -32.69
N ALA A 94 -11.08 -21.31 -33.50
CA ALA A 94 -11.45 -19.90 -33.46
C ALA A 94 -12.14 -19.47 -32.15
N GLU A 95 -12.67 -20.41 -31.37
CA GLU A 95 -13.24 -20.15 -30.05
C GLU A 95 -12.21 -20.32 -28.91
N ILE A 96 -11.44 -21.41 -28.94
CA ILE A 96 -10.51 -21.77 -27.87
C ILE A 96 -9.26 -20.90 -27.87
N GLU A 97 -8.67 -20.60 -29.03
CA GLU A 97 -7.41 -19.85 -29.07
C GLU A 97 -7.54 -18.43 -28.50
N PRO A 98 -8.60 -17.65 -28.85
CA PRO A 98 -8.83 -16.37 -28.18
C PRO A 98 -9.07 -16.49 -26.67
N ALA A 99 -9.76 -17.54 -26.21
CA ALA A 99 -9.99 -17.77 -24.79
C ALA A 99 -8.69 -18.08 -24.03
N ARG A 100 -7.80 -18.88 -24.64
CA ARG A 100 -6.44 -19.14 -24.12
C ARG A 100 -5.62 -17.87 -24.04
N GLN A 101 -5.62 -17.09 -25.12
CA GLN A 101 -4.90 -15.83 -25.17
C GLN A 101 -5.42 -14.85 -24.11
N ALA A 102 -6.74 -14.72 -23.96
CA ALA A 102 -7.35 -13.86 -22.94
C ALA A 102 -6.95 -14.26 -21.52
N ARG A 103 -6.92 -15.57 -21.22
CA ARG A 103 -6.45 -16.09 -19.92
C ARG A 103 -4.99 -15.77 -19.68
N GLU A 104 -4.14 -15.94 -20.69
CA GLU A 104 -2.72 -15.63 -20.57
C GLU A 104 -2.48 -14.13 -20.34
N GLN A 105 -3.19 -13.26 -21.07
CA GLN A 105 -3.13 -11.81 -20.84
C GLN A 105 -3.62 -11.43 -19.44
N ALA A 106 -4.68 -12.07 -18.94
CA ALA A 106 -5.15 -11.85 -17.57
C ALA A 106 -4.12 -12.31 -16.52
N ARG A 107 -3.40 -13.40 -16.78
CA ARG A 107 -2.30 -13.87 -15.92
C ARG A 107 -1.16 -12.85 -15.86
N ILE A 108 -0.69 -12.38 -17.02
CA ILE A 108 0.36 -11.36 -17.12
C ILE A 108 -0.06 -10.08 -16.38
N ALA A 109 -1.31 -9.64 -16.57
CA ALA A 109 -1.86 -8.47 -15.87
C ALA A 109 -1.86 -8.66 -14.34
N LEU A 110 -2.21 -9.86 -13.85
CA LEU A 110 -2.16 -10.18 -12.43
C LEU A 110 -0.73 -10.16 -11.87
N GLU A 111 0.24 -10.72 -12.60
CA GLU A 111 1.65 -10.69 -12.22
C GLU A 111 2.17 -9.25 -12.10
N HIS A 112 1.86 -8.39 -13.09
CA HIS A 112 2.20 -6.97 -13.02
C HIS A 112 1.52 -6.25 -11.85
N ALA A 113 0.24 -6.53 -11.59
CA ALA A 113 -0.47 -5.95 -10.45
C ALA A 113 0.13 -6.39 -9.11
N GLN A 114 0.57 -7.65 -9.00
CA GLN A 114 1.23 -8.18 -7.81
C GLN A 114 2.58 -7.50 -7.57
N LEU A 115 3.36 -7.30 -8.62
CA LEU A 115 4.63 -6.57 -8.56
C LEU A 115 4.41 -5.12 -8.10
N ALA A 116 3.43 -4.42 -8.68
CA ALA A 116 3.09 -3.05 -8.28
C ALA A 116 2.64 -2.95 -6.81
N VAL A 117 1.88 -3.93 -6.30
CA VAL A 117 1.53 -4.02 -4.87
C VAL A 117 2.77 -4.19 -4.01
N ASN A 118 3.70 -5.06 -4.39
CA ASN A 118 4.93 -5.29 -3.62
C ASN A 118 5.81 -4.03 -3.55
N GLU A 119 5.93 -3.30 -4.66
CA GLU A 119 6.63 -2.01 -4.72
C GLU A 119 5.94 -0.96 -3.84
N ALA A 120 4.62 -0.83 -3.93
CA ALA A 120 3.84 0.10 -3.12
C ALA A 120 3.96 -0.21 -1.62
N ARG A 121 3.94 -1.50 -1.23
CA ARG A 121 4.18 -1.95 0.16
C ARG A 121 5.56 -1.52 0.65
N THR A 122 6.58 -1.69 -0.18
CA THR A 122 7.96 -1.29 0.15
C THR A 122 8.06 0.22 0.36
N ILE A 123 7.42 1.02 -0.50
CA ILE A 123 7.37 2.48 -0.36
C ILE A 123 6.64 2.90 0.91
N TRP A 124 5.46 2.30 1.17
CA TRP A 124 4.69 2.56 2.37
C TRP A 124 5.48 2.22 3.64
N ALA A 125 6.11 1.04 3.70
CA ALA A 125 6.93 0.63 4.85
C ALA A 125 8.07 1.63 5.12
N LYS A 126 8.79 2.07 4.08
CA LYS A 126 9.85 3.10 4.22
C LYS A 126 9.30 4.43 4.76
N ARG A 127 8.12 4.85 4.29
CA ARG A 127 7.51 6.12 4.72
C ARG A 127 6.91 6.02 6.12
N SER A 128 6.36 4.89 6.50
CA SER A 128 5.86 4.61 7.85
C SER A 128 7.00 4.62 8.87
N ALA A 129 8.10 3.92 8.58
CA ALA A 129 9.30 3.97 9.41
C ALA A 129 9.84 5.40 9.57
N ALA A 130 9.81 6.20 8.50
CA ALA A 130 10.18 7.60 8.58
C ALA A 130 9.22 8.43 9.46
N SER A 131 7.90 8.24 9.34
CA SER A 131 6.93 8.92 10.22
C SER A 131 7.18 8.55 11.69
N GLN A 132 7.34 7.26 12.00
CA GLN A 132 7.64 6.77 13.35
C GLN A 132 8.92 7.39 13.92
N LYS A 133 10.01 7.46 13.12
CA LYS A 133 11.25 8.14 13.54
C LYS A 133 11.00 9.61 13.92
N TRP A 134 10.22 10.33 13.11
CA TRP A 134 9.92 11.74 13.39
C TRP A 134 8.97 11.95 14.56
N GLN A 135 8.07 11.00 14.83
CA GLN A 135 7.27 10.99 16.05
C GLN A 135 8.17 10.83 17.30
N GLY A 136 9.19 9.96 17.23
CA GLY A 136 10.20 9.83 18.29
C GLY A 136 10.95 11.13 18.55
N ILE A 137 11.49 11.75 17.49
CA ILE A 137 12.23 13.02 17.56
C ILE A 137 11.36 14.15 18.15
N GLU A 138 10.10 14.29 17.71
CA GLU A 138 9.20 15.31 18.29
C GLU A 138 8.98 15.08 19.79
N GLY A 139 8.86 13.81 20.21
CA GLY A 139 8.78 13.43 21.62
C GLY A 139 10.03 13.82 22.41
N ASP A 140 11.22 13.57 21.85
CA ASP A 140 12.51 13.97 22.44
C ASP A 140 12.63 15.49 22.58
N VAL A 141 12.32 16.24 21.53
CA VAL A 141 12.33 17.72 21.54
C VAL A 141 11.33 18.26 22.58
N ARG A 142 10.15 17.66 22.69
CA ARG A 142 9.16 18.05 23.70
C ARG A 142 9.69 17.82 25.12
N ARG A 143 10.25 16.63 25.40
CA ARG A 143 10.82 16.29 26.72
C ARG A 143 11.96 17.23 27.11
N THR A 144 12.91 17.43 26.21
CA THR A 144 14.06 18.32 26.45
C THR A 144 13.65 19.78 26.65
N THR A 145 12.63 20.25 25.91
CA THR A 145 12.07 21.60 26.10
C THR A 145 11.39 21.73 27.47
N ALA A 146 10.64 20.71 27.91
CA ALA A 146 10.00 20.71 29.23
C ALA A 146 11.03 20.77 30.36
N VAL A 147 12.06 19.91 30.32
CA VAL A 147 13.15 19.91 31.31
C VAL A 147 13.86 21.26 31.37
N ARG A 148 14.13 21.89 30.22
CA ARG A 148 14.75 23.23 30.19
C ARG A 148 13.84 24.30 30.80
N SER A 149 12.54 24.21 30.58
CA SER A 149 11.56 25.14 31.17
C SER A 149 11.43 24.96 32.68
N GLU A 150 11.47 23.73 33.17
CA GLU A 150 11.46 23.42 34.60
C GLU A 150 12.71 23.98 35.28
N PHE A 151 13.88 23.75 34.70
CA PHE A 151 15.14 24.29 35.22
C PHE A 151 15.18 25.82 35.22
N ALA A 152 14.63 26.47 34.18
CA ALA A 152 14.51 27.93 34.15
C ALA A 152 13.56 28.45 35.25
N ALA A 153 12.42 27.79 35.46
CA ALA A 153 11.48 28.16 36.51
C ALA A 153 12.05 27.96 37.93
N GLU A 154 12.90 26.94 38.12
CA GLU A 154 13.64 26.72 39.37
C GLU A 154 14.63 27.86 39.64
N ILE A 155 15.41 28.28 38.64
CA ILE A 155 16.32 29.43 38.76
C ILE A 155 15.54 30.73 39.05
N ASP A 156 14.46 30.99 38.32
CA ASP A 156 13.65 32.20 38.52
C ASP A 156 13.04 32.23 39.94
N ALA A 157 12.61 31.07 40.46
CA ALA A 157 12.11 30.95 41.82
C ALA A 157 13.20 31.21 42.87
N ASP A 158 14.42 30.68 42.66
CA ASP A 158 15.57 30.91 43.55
C ASP A 158 15.98 32.39 43.56
N ASP A 159 16.02 33.03 42.39
CA ASP A 159 16.31 34.46 42.25
C ASP A 159 15.27 35.32 42.96
N GLU A 160 13.98 34.98 42.84
CA GLU A 160 12.91 35.65 43.58
C GLU A 160 13.07 35.53 45.10
N VAL A 161 13.45 34.35 45.60
CA VAL A 161 13.68 34.13 47.04
C VAL A 161 14.85 35.00 47.53
N LEU A 162 15.95 35.06 46.78
CA LEU A 162 17.11 35.89 47.11
C LEU A 162 16.73 37.38 47.19
N LEU A 163 15.97 37.88 46.21
CA LEU A 163 15.53 39.27 46.17
C LEU A 163 14.63 39.62 47.36
N ARG A 164 13.69 38.73 47.73
CA ARG A 164 12.82 38.94 48.91
C ARG A 164 13.62 38.95 50.21
N TYR A 165 14.61 38.08 50.36
CA TYR A 165 15.47 38.04 51.55
C TYR A 165 16.32 39.31 51.69
N GLN A 166 16.90 39.80 50.58
CA GLN A 166 17.66 41.05 50.58
C GLN A 166 16.77 42.27 50.89
N ALA A 167 15.54 42.32 50.35
CA ALA A 167 14.59 43.38 50.67
C ALA A 167 14.19 43.38 52.15
N GLY A 168 13.91 42.21 52.74
CA GLY A 168 13.58 42.08 54.17
C GLY A 168 14.74 42.46 55.10
N SER A 169 15.97 42.09 54.72
CA SER A 169 17.19 42.47 55.46
C SER A 169 17.42 43.99 55.43
N ARG A 170 17.11 44.65 54.31
CA ARG A 170 17.21 46.12 54.17
C ARG A 170 16.15 46.85 54.99
N SER A 171 14.94 46.30 55.10
CA SER A 171 13.88 46.85 55.95
C SER A 171 14.18 46.73 57.44
N GLN A 172 14.90 45.69 57.88
CA GLN A 172 15.37 45.57 59.27
C GLN A 172 16.49 46.56 59.62
N ALA A 173 17.38 46.90 58.67
CA ALA A 173 18.46 47.86 58.91
C ALA A 173 17.99 49.32 59.04
N VAL A 174 16.83 49.67 58.47
CA VAL A 174 16.26 51.03 58.53
C VAL A 174 15.39 51.28 59.76
N GLY A 175 14.91 50.22 60.44
CA GLY A 175 14.11 50.32 61.68
C GLY A 175 14.93 50.35 62.99
N GLY A 176 16.26 50.34 62.89
CA GLY A 176 17.19 50.18 64.03
C GLY A 176 17.97 51.43 64.44
N SER A 177 17.53 52.63 64.08
CA SER A 177 18.07 53.90 64.60
C SER A 177 16.98 54.67 65.33
N ASN A 178 16.87 54.44 66.63
CA ASN A 178 16.37 55.43 67.59
C ASN A 178 17.58 56.06 68.29
#